data_AF-A0A679HJG4-F1
#
_entry.id   AF-A0A679HJG4-F1
#
_cell.length_a   1.000
_cell.length_b   1.000
_cell.length_c   1.000
_cell.angle_alpha   90.00
_cell.angle_beta   90.00
_cell.angle_gamma   90.00
#
_symmetry.space_group_name_H-M   'P 1'
#
loop_
_entity.id
_entity.type
_entity.pdbx_description
1 polymer ?
#
loop_
_entity_poly.entity_id
_entity_poly.type
_entity_poly.pdbx_seq_one_letter_code
_entity_poly.pdbx_strand_id
1 'polypeptide(L)'
;MSTLSTNKRESYFKNVLGAVFVVMLMSGCALGLDQATETPHDEVVKGMSQREAGDSVFKYRSQAAELRSMAARYELEAQQFIRLRGEGDEQARRSLDNAKVLWAAADEADELAREYRSQVPHAQIN
;
A
#
# COMPACT_ATOMS: atom_id res chain seq x y z
N MET A 1 -52.98 16.03 -16.87
CA MET A 1 -51.96 16.85 -16.17
C MET A 1 -50.88 15.90 -15.67
N SER A 2 -49.66 16.16 -16.11
CA SER A 2 -48.45 15.33 -15.94
C SER A 2 -47.67 15.70 -14.68
N THR A 3 -47.03 14.72 -14.05
CA THR A 3 -45.75 14.76 -13.28
C THR A 3 -45.41 13.30 -12.91
N LEU A 4 -44.68 12.55 -13.75
CA LEU A 4 -43.22 12.32 -13.67
C LEU A 4 -42.70 12.22 -12.24
N SER A 5 -42.23 11.02 -11.84
CA SER A 5 -40.79 10.64 -11.86
C SER A 5 -40.06 11.29 -10.67
N THR A 6 -39.46 10.57 -9.72
CA THR A 6 -38.09 10.03 -9.88
C THR A 6 -37.64 9.12 -8.72
N ASN A 7 -38.52 8.63 -7.84
CA ASN A 7 -38.06 8.17 -6.51
C ASN A 7 -37.52 6.71 -6.40
N LYS A 8 -37.07 6.07 -7.49
CA LYS A 8 -36.58 4.67 -7.41
C LYS A 8 -35.32 4.36 -8.22
N ARG A 9 -34.74 5.35 -8.91
CA ARG A 9 -33.55 5.16 -9.76
C ARG A 9 -32.21 5.51 -9.08
N GLU A 10 -32.20 6.20 -7.93
CA GLU A 10 -30.94 6.60 -7.30
C GLU A 10 -30.27 5.51 -6.46
N SER A 11 -31.01 4.55 -5.90
CA SER A 11 -30.42 3.50 -5.07
C SER A 11 -29.71 2.39 -5.85
N TYR A 12 -29.97 2.26 -7.16
CA TYR A 12 -29.26 1.27 -7.99
C TYR A 12 -27.97 1.84 -8.59
N PHE A 13 -27.88 3.16 -8.80
CA PHE A 13 -26.69 3.77 -9.39
C PHE A 13 -25.48 3.77 -8.45
N LYS A 14 -25.69 3.90 -7.13
CA LYS A 14 -24.59 3.80 -6.14
C LYS A 14 -24.00 2.39 -6.00
N ASN A 15 -24.81 1.36 -6.23
CA ASN A 15 -24.36 -0.03 -6.13
C ASN A 15 -23.71 -0.55 -7.41
N VAL A 16 -24.10 -0.05 -8.59
CA VAL A 16 -23.47 -0.43 -9.87
C VAL A 16 -22.12 0.25 -10.04
N LEU A 17 -21.96 1.52 -9.62
CA LEU A 17 -20.67 2.21 -9.71
C LEU A 17 -19.61 1.60 -8.78
N GLY A 18 -20.01 1.12 -7.61
CA GLY A 18 -19.14 0.39 -6.68
C GLY A 18 -18.73 -1.01 -7.18
N ALA A 19 -19.59 -1.68 -7.95
CA ALA A 19 -19.30 -3.00 -8.50
C ALA A 19 -18.35 -2.96 -9.70
N VAL A 20 -18.37 -1.90 -10.52
CA VAL A 20 -17.51 -1.79 -11.71
C VAL A 20 -16.04 -1.52 -11.35
N PHE A 21 -15.77 -0.78 -10.27
CA PHE A 21 -14.38 -0.48 -9.87
C PHE A 21 -13.64 -1.69 -9.29
N VAL A 22 -14.37 -2.66 -8.71
CA VAL A 22 -13.79 -3.89 -8.13
C VAL A 22 -13.45 -4.93 -9.20
N VAL A 23 -14.19 -4.96 -10.32
CA VAL A 23 -13.97 -5.94 -11.41
C VAL A 23 -12.75 -5.57 -12.28
N MET A 24 -12.40 -4.29 -12.38
CA MET A 24 -11.30 -3.83 -13.26
C MET A 24 -9.89 -4.16 -12.75
N LEU A 25 -9.76 -4.54 -11.47
CA LEU A 25 -8.48 -4.98 -10.89
C LEU A 25 -8.18 -6.48 -11.11
N MET A 26 -9.15 -7.25 -11.64
CA MET A 26 -9.01 -8.71 -11.81
C MET A 26 -8.80 -9.17 -13.26
N SER A 27 -8.80 -8.27 -14.24
CA SER A 27 -8.59 -8.61 -15.65
C SER A 27 -7.14 -8.42 -16.13
N GLY A 28 -6.17 -8.48 -15.22
CA GLY A 28 -4.73 -8.38 -15.52
C GLY A 28 -3.99 -9.70 -15.74
N CYS A 29 -4.64 -10.85 -15.58
CA CYS A 29 -3.99 -12.17 -15.70
C CYS A 29 -4.67 -13.03 -16.77
N ALA A 30 -4.60 -12.60 -18.03
CA ALA A 30 -4.94 -13.46 -19.16
C ALA A 30 -3.97 -13.20 -20.31
N LEU A 31 -2.71 -13.59 -20.12
CA LEU A 31 -1.78 -13.82 -21.22
C LEU A 31 -0.97 -15.09 -20.91
N GLY A 32 -1.36 -16.19 -21.57
CA GLY A 32 -0.47 -17.27 -21.98
C GLY A 32 -0.12 -18.34 -20.94
N LEU A 33 -1.07 -19.22 -20.62
CA LEU A 33 -0.73 -20.59 -20.24
C LEU A 33 -0.68 -21.41 -21.53
N ASP A 34 0.48 -21.42 -22.18
CA ASP A 34 0.83 -22.52 -23.07
C ASP A 34 2.11 -23.18 -22.55
N GLN A 35 2.10 -24.50 -22.70
CA GLN A 35 2.95 -25.53 -22.13
C GLN A 35 4.44 -25.20 -21.98
N ALA A 36 4.99 -25.49 -20.80
CA ALA A 36 6.33 -26.03 -20.67
C ALA A 36 6.37 -27.02 -19.51
N THR A 37 6.39 -28.31 -19.85
CA THR A 37 6.89 -29.37 -18.98
C THR A 37 8.32 -29.05 -18.60
N GLU A 38 8.57 -28.67 -17.34
CA GLU A 38 9.93 -28.66 -16.80
C GLU A 38 9.99 -29.46 -15.50
N THR A 39 11.02 -30.29 -15.49
CA THR A 39 11.47 -31.31 -14.53
C THR A 39 11.69 -30.75 -13.13
N PRO A 40 11.68 -31.60 -12.08
CA PRO A 40 12.07 -31.17 -10.74
C PRO A 40 13.57 -30.92 -10.74
N HIS A 41 13.97 -29.68 -11.05
CA HIS A 41 15.31 -29.21 -10.74
C HIS A 41 15.32 -28.80 -9.27
N ASP A 42 16.26 -29.38 -8.52
CA ASP A 42 16.70 -28.89 -7.22
C ASP A 42 16.68 -27.35 -7.21
N GLU A 43 15.79 -26.77 -6.41
CA GLU A 43 15.82 -25.35 -6.11
C GLU A 43 17.11 -25.08 -5.33
N VAL A 44 18.20 -24.83 -6.06
CA VAL A 44 19.32 -24.06 -5.57
C VAL A 44 18.71 -22.76 -5.08
N VAL A 45 18.56 -22.60 -3.76
CA VAL A 45 18.15 -21.35 -3.12
C VAL A 45 19.12 -20.28 -3.63
N LYS A 46 18.71 -19.58 -4.68
CA LYS A 46 19.54 -18.59 -5.35
C LYS A 46 19.62 -17.42 -4.37
N GLY A 47 20.70 -17.37 -3.60
CA GLY A 47 20.99 -16.24 -2.74
C GLY A 47 20.89 -14.95 -3.54
N MET A 48 20.14 -13.98 -3.02
CA MET A 48 19.94 -12.69 -3.66
C MET A 48 21.30 -12.03 -3.90
N SER A 49 21.52 -11.50 -5.10
CA SER A 49 22.77 -10.79 -5.39
C SER A 49 22.85 -9.48 -4.59
N GLN A 50 24.07 -9.01 -4.30
CA GLN A 50 24.30 -7.75 -3.60
C GLN A 50 23.60 -6.55 -4.28
N ARG A 51 23.50 -6.57 -5.61
CA ARG A 51 22.83 -5.52 -6.38
C ARG A 51 21.31 -5.55 -6.16
N GLU A 52 20.70 -6.72 -6.29
CA GLU A 52 19.26 -6.89 -6.05
C GLU A 52 18.89 -6.50 -4.62
N ALA A 53 19.68 -6.92 -3.64
CA ALA A 53 19.46 -6.54 -2.25
C ALA A 53 19.61 -5.02 -2.04
N GLY A 54 20.60 -4.38 -2.67
CA GLY A 54 20.75 -2.93 -2.66
C GLY A 54 19.53 -2.19 -3.23
N ASP A 55 19.00 -2.67 -4.36
CA ASP A 55 17.81 -2.11 -5.01
C ASP A 55 16.57 -2.26 -4.10
N SER A 56 16.39 -3.42 -3.46
CA SER A 56 15.31 -3.65 -2.50
C SER A 56 15.42 -2.74 -1.27
N VAL A 57 16.61 -2.62 -0.68
CA VAL A 57 16.86 -1.71 0.45
C VAL A 57 16.49 -0.28 0.09
N PHE A 58 16.91 0.19 -1.09
CA PHE A 58 16.58 1.53 -1.57
C PHE A 58 15.07 1.71 -1.74
N LYS A 59 14.40 0.76 -2.39
CA LYS A 59 12.95 0.77 -2.60
C LYS A 59 12.18 0.89 -1.29
N TYR A 60 12.46 0.01 -0.33
CA TYR A 60 11.75 -0.01 0.95
C TYR A 60 12.00 1.25 1.78
N ARG A 61 13.23 1.80 1.74
CA ARG A 61 13.53 3.09 2.39
C ARG A 61 12.78 4.26 1.75
N SER A 62 12.66 4.27 0.42
CA SER A 62 11.88 5.28 -0.29
C SER A 62 10.40 5.19 0.12
N GLN A 63 9.84 3.98 0.16
CA GLN A 63 8.48 3.74 0.60
C GLN A 63 8.25 4.18 2.05
N ALA A 64 9.18 3.85 2.96
CA ALA A 64 9.12 4.30 4.34
C ALA A 64 9.12 5.84 4.41
N ALA A 65 9.98 6.52 3.65
CA ALA A 65 10.01 7.99 3.63
C ALA A 65 8.69 8.60 3.14
N GLU A 66 8.08 8.04 2.09
CA GLU A 66 6.78 8.48 1.59
C GLU A 66 5.68 8.30 2.64
N LEU A 67 5.60 7.13 3.27
CA LEU A 67 4.63 6.82 4.32
C LEU A 67 4.77 7.77 5.51
N ARG A 68 6.00 8.03 5.98
CA ARG A 68 6.28 9.03 7.04
C ARG A 68 5.82 10.43 6.64
N SER A 69 6.05 10.82 5.39
CA SER A 69 5.61 12.13 4.90
C SER A 69 4.08 12.28 4.91
N MET A 70 3.35 11.20 4.58
CA MET A 70 1.89 11.20 4.65
C MET A 70 1.39 11.18 6.09
N ALA A 71 2.02 10.39 6.96
CA ALA A 71 1.69 10.35 8.39
C ALA A 71 1.79 11.74 9.02
N ALA A 72 2.90 12.46 8.76
CA ALA A 72 3.12 13.81 9.24
C ALA A 72 2.05 14.80 8.74
N ARG A 73 1.56 14.65 7.50
CA ARG A 73 0.45 15.47 6.99
C ARG A 73 -0.83 15.25 7.78
N TYR A 74 -1.18 14.00 8.04
CA TYR A 74 -2.36 13.68 8.86
C TYR A 74 -2.24 14.18 10.31
N GLU A 75 -1.05 14.18 10.88
CA GLU A 75 -0.82 14.79 12.20
C GLU A 75 -1.06 16.31 12.17
N LEU A 76 -0.59 16.99 11.13
CA LEU A 76 -0.82 18.43 10.96
C LEU A 76 -2.32 18.74 10.76
N GLU A 77 -3.02 17.93 9.97
CA GLU A 77 -4.48 18.03 9.81
C GLU A 77 -5.20 17.83 11.14
N ALA A 78 -4.82 16.81 11.92
CA ALA A 78 -5.37 16.58 13.25
C ALA A 78 -5.16 17.79 14.16
N GLN A 79 -3.94 18.34 14.21
CA GLN A 79 -3.62 19.54 14.99
C GLN A 79 -4.43 20.76 14.52
N GLN A 80 -4.73 20.86 13.23
CA GLN A 80 -5.60 21.91 12.71
C GLN A 80 -7.04 21.72 13.19
N PHE A 81 -7.59 20.52 13.11
CA PHE A 81 -8.94 20.23 13.61
C PHE A 81 -9.06 20.47 15.11
N ILE A 82 -8.07 20.03 15.90
CA ILE A 82 -8.02 20.28 17.35
C ILE A 82 -8.03 21.78 17.64
N ARG A 83 -7.22 22.56 16.94
CA ARG A 83 -7.16 24.02 17.13
C ARG A 83 -8.47 24.72 16.79
N LEU A 84 -9.18 24.26 15.76
CA LEU A 84 -10.40 24.92 15.28
C LEU A 84 -11.66 24.47 16.01
N ARG A 85 -11.70 23.23 16.52
CA ARG A 85 -12.94 22.59 16.99
C ARG A 85 -12.80 21.88 18.34
N GLY A 86 -11.59 21.80 18.88
CA GLY A 86 -11.28 21.15 20.15
C GLY A 86 -10.85 19.69 20.01
N GLU A 87 -10.30 19.14 21.09
CA GLU A 87 -9.70 17.80 21.15
C GLU A 87 -10.69 16.63 20.92
N GLY A 88 -11.99 16.89 21.04
CA GLY A 88 -13.05 15.89 20.85
C GLY A 88 -13.56 15.77 19.41
N ASP A 89 -13.00 16.51 18.45
CA ASP A 89 -13.47 16.46 17.06
C ASP A 89 -13.16 15.10 16.40
N GLU A 90 -14.19 14.49 15.81
CA GLU A 90 -14.07 13.17 15.17
C GLU A 90 -13.12 13.17 13.97
N GLN A 91 -12.93 14.30 13.29
CA GLN A 91 -12.01 14.42 12.15
C GLN A 91 -10.57 14.50 12.63
N ALA A 92 -10.32 15.16 13.78
CA ALA A 92 -9.03 15.08 14.44
C ALA A 92 -8.66 13.63 14.81
N ARG A 93 -9.60 12.90 15.45
CA ARG A 93 -9.38 11.50 15.84
C ARG A 93 -9.07 10.61 14.64
N ARG A 94 -9.87 10.69 13.58
CA ARG A 94 -9.63 9.93 12.33
C ARG A 94 -8.28 10.26 11.70
N SER A 95 -7.90 11.54 11.69
CA SER A 95 -6.62 11.96 11.12
C SER A 95 -5.45 11.38 11.94
N LEU A 96 -5.54 11.41 13.28
CA LEU A 96 -4.55 10.76 14.14
C LEU A 96 -4.49 9.25 13.94
N ASP A 97 -5.63 8.58 13.78
CA ASP A 97 -5.64 7.14 13.56
C ASP A 97 -5.03 6.76 12.20
N ASN A 98 -5.30 7.56 11.15
CA ASN A 98 -4.62 7.40 9.86
C ASN A 98 -3.10 7.61 9.98
N ALA A 99 -2.68 8.63 10.72
CA ALA A 99 -1.25 8.90 10.95
C ALA A 99 -0.58 7.71 11.64
N LYS A 100 -1.19 7.13 12.69
CA LYS A 100 -0.65 5.96 13.39
C LYS A 100 -0.47 4.76 12.46
N VAL A 101 -1.46 4.48 11.61
CA VAL A 101 -1.39 3.37 10.64
C VAL A 101 -0.24 3.57 9.67
N LEU A 102 -0.06 4.81 9.17
CA LEU A 102 1.02 5.12 8.23
C LEU A 102 2.40 5.08 8.89
N TRP A 103 2.53 5.49 10.15
CA TRP A 103 3.76 5.33 10.91
C TRP A 103 4.13 3.86 11.08
N ALA A 104 3.18 3.02 11.49
CA ALA A 104 3.40 1.58 11.63
C ALA A 104 3.85 0.95 10.29
N ALA A 105 3.16 1.27 9.19
CA ALA A 105 3.54 0.78 7.86
C ALA A 105 4.92 1.29 7.41
N ALA A 106 5.30 2.52 7.78
CA ALA A 106 6.62 3.05 7.47
C ALA A 106 7.73 2.32 8.24
N ASP A 107 7.45 1.93 9.48
CA ASP A 107 8.40 1.18 10.31
C ASP A 107 8.55 -0.25 9.82
N GLU A 108 7.46 -0.92 9.40
CA GLU A 108 7.52 -2.22 8.72
C GLU A 108 8.37 -2.15 7.43
N ALA A 109 8.19 -1.11 6.61
CA ALA A 109 8.99 -0.93 5.41
C ALA A 109 10.49 -0.71 5.73
N ASP A 110 10.81 0.06 6.78
CA ASP A 110 12.21 0.24 7.20
C ASP A 110 12.81 -1.04 7.80
N GLU A 111 12.01 -1.86 8.48
CA GLU A 111 12.40 -3.18 8.98
C GLU A 111 12.75 -4.12 7.83
N LEU A 112 11.90 -4.20 6.79
CA LEU A 112 12.20 -4.95 5.57
C LEU A 112 13.51 -4.49 4.93
N ALA A 113 13.72 -3.17 4.84
CA ALA A 113 14.99 -2.64 4.32
C ALA A 113 16.21 -3.09 5.14
N ARG A 114 16.07 -3.24 6.47
CA ARG A 114 17.17 -3.76 7.32
C ARG A 114 17.38 -5.25 7.10
N GLU A 115 16.31 -6.01 6.95
CA GLU A 115 16.37 -7.45 6.68
C GLU A 115 17.05 -7.74 5.34
N TYR A 116 16.67 -7.05 4.26
CA TYR A 116 17.33 -7.21 2.97
C TYR A 116 18.81 -6.83 3.01
N ARG A 117 19.18 -5.85 3.84
CA ARG A 117 20.58 -5.48 4.04
C ARG A 117 21.37 -6.55 4.78
N SER A 118 20.77 -7.24 5.76
CA SER A 118 21.45 -8.29 6.53
C SER A 118 21.62 -9.59 5.74
N GLN A 119 20.79 -9.81 4.73
CA GLN A 119 20.88 -10.97 3.82
C GLN A 119 22.03 -10.86 2.80
N VAL A 120 22.67 -9.69 2.65
CA VAL A 120 23.81 -9.54 1.74
C VAL A 120 25.05 -10.18 2.36
N PRO A 121 25.62 -11.25 1.77
CA PRO A 121 26.90 -11.76 2.21
C PRO A 121 27.94 -10.67 1.99
N HIS A 122 28.44 -10.08 3.07
CA HIS A 122 29.62 -9.21 3.01
C HIS A 122 30.77 -10.10 2.55
N ALA A 123 31.14 -9.99 1.27
CA ALA A 123 32.32 -10.65 0.75
C ALA A 123 33.49 -10.30 1.68
N GLN A 124 33.96 -11.29 2.44
CA GLN A 124 35.18 -11.18 3.20
C GLN A 124 36.28 -10.92 2.17
N ILE A 125 36.76 -9.70 2.16
CA ILE A 125 37.93 -9.29 1.38
C ILE A 125 39.11 -9.98 2.08
N ASN A 126 39.61 -11.08 1.50
CA ASN A 126 40.89 -11.69 1.87
C ASN A 126 42.04 -10.93 1.21
#